data_AF-A0A857GNC4-F1
#
_entry.id   AF-A0A857GNC4-F1
#
_cell.length_a   1.000
_cell.length_b   1.000
_cell.length_c   1.000
_cell.angle_alpha   90.00
_cell.angle_beta   90.00
_cell.angle_gamma   90.00
#
_symmetry.space_group_name_H-M   'P 1'
#
loop_
_entity.id
_entity.type
_entity.pdbx_description
1 polymer ?
#
loop_
_entity_poly.entity_id
_entity_poly.type
_entity_poly.pdbx_seq_one_letter_code
_entity_poly.pdbx_strand_id
1 'polypeptide(L)' 'MTERKHLGQMMLANCQVCGGNVASAWINDGETLDERKHMVGDWHLRGLSIDTVERYEGDPLPPPCTEREAHR' A
#
# COMPACT_ATOMS: atom_id res chain seq x y z
N MET A 1 15.50 -24.12 6.12
CA MET A 1 14.61 -23.07 5.58
C MET A 1 15.26 -21.75 5.97
N THR A 2 15.71 -20.96 4.99
CA THR A 2 16.32 -19.65 5.28
C THR A 2 15.19 -18.70 5.65
N GLU A 3 15.14 -18.24 6.90
CA GLU A 3 14.18 -17.21 7.28
C GLU A 3 14.48 -15.93 6.47
N ARG A 4 13.48 -15.44 5.74
CA ARG A 4 13.61 -14.17 5.02
C ARG A 4 13.56 -13.04 6.04
N LYS A 5 14.44 -12.05 5.91
CA LYS A 5 14.48 -10.89 6.80
C LYS A 5 13.17 -10.12 6.71
N HIS A 6 12.47 -9.95 7.84
CA HIS A 6 11.28 -9.11 7.94
C HIS A 6 11.66 -7.64 7.82
N LEU A 7 10.94 -6.90 6.99
CA LEU A 7 11.17 -5.47 6.73
C LEU A 7 10.12 -4.58 7.38
N GLY A 8 8.96 -5.13 7.77
CA GLY A 8 7.84 -4.41 8.34
C GLY A 8 6.57 -4.50 7.50
N GLN A 9 5.59 -3.67 7.82
CA GLN A 9 4.30 -3.64 7.15
C GLN A 9 4.24 -2.52 6.10
N MET A 10 3.45 -2.71 5.04
CA MET A 10 3.20 -1.70 4.02
C MET A 10 1.70 -1.61 3.74
N MET A 11 1.19 -0.40 3.63
CA MET A 11 -0.16 -0.16 3.11
C MET A 11 -0.10 0.01 1.60
N LEU A 12 -1.05 -0.61 0.91
CA LEU A 12 -1.21 -0.58 -0.53
C LEU A 12 -2.56 0.03 -0.87
N ALA A 13 -2.56 1.14 -1.61
CA ALA A 13 -3.74 1.71 -2.22
C ALA A 13 -3.93 1.10 -3.61
N ASN A 14 -4.98 0.31 -3.78
CA ASN A 14 -5.23 -0.47 -4.98
C ASN A 14 -6.45 0.06 -5.72
N CYS A 15 -6.36 0.07 -7.05
CA CYS A 15 -7.49 0.38 -7.90
C CYS A 15 -8.47 -0.80 -7.86
N GLN A 16 -9.75 -0.54 -7.56
CA GLN A 16 -10.76 -1.60 -7.53
C GLN A 16 -11.12 -2.15 -8.92
N VAL A 17 -10.81 -1.41 -9.99
CA VAL A 17 -11.11 -1.81 -11.38
C VAL A 17 -10.09 -2.85 -11.86
N CYS A 18 -8.80 -2.53 -11.78
CA CYS A 18 -7.75 -3.39 -12.34
C CYS A 18 -6.96 -4.18 -11.27
N GLY A 19 -7.22 -3.95 -9.98
CA GLY A 19 -6.51 -4.58 -8.86
C GLY A 19 -5.06 -4.12 -8.68
N GLY A 20 -4.59 -3.19 -9.51
CA GLY A 20 -3.20 -2.74 -9.51
C GLY A 20 -2.93 -1.67 -8.46
N ASN A 21 -1.71 -1.64 -7.96
CA ASN A 21 -1.26 -0.68 -6.96
C ASN A 21 -1.10 0.72 -7.56
N VAL A 22 -1.76 1.70 -6.94
CA VAL A 22 -1.71 3.11 -7.32
C VAL A 22 -0.69 3.85 -6.45
N ALA A 23 -0.69 3.58 -5.15
CA ALA A 23 0.23 4.15 -4.17
C ALA A 23 0.54 3.16 -3.05
N SER A 24 1.65 3.37 -2.35
CA SER A 24 2.04 2.57 -1.19
C SER A 24 2.76 3.42 -0.15
N ALA A 25 2.70 2.99 1.11
CA ALA A 25 3.38 3.64 2.23
C ALA A 25 3.79 2.63 3.30
N TRP A 26 5.03 2.73 3.78
CA TRP A 26 5.56 1.88 4.85
C TRP A 26 4.94 2.21 6.20
N ILE A 27 4.48 1.16 6.89
CA ILE A 27 4.34 0.92 8.34
C ILE A 27 5.49 1.39 9.26
N ASN A 28 5.54 2.64 9.74
CA ASN A 28 6.59 2.99 10.71
C ASN A 28 6.18 2.59 12.14
N ASP A 29 7.11 1.98 12.88
CA ASP A 29 6.89 1.66 14.29
C ASP A 29 6.70 2.94 15.11
N GLY A 30 5.55 3.06 15.78
CA GLY A 30 5.20 4.20 16.63
C GLY A 30 4.39 5.31 15.94
N GLU A 31 4.10 5.21 14.64
CA GLU A 31 3.14 6.10 14.00
C GLU A 31 1.72 5.83 14.49
N THR A 32 1.01 6.91 14.80
CA THR A 32 -0.39 6.86 15.19
C THR A 32 -1.28 6.78 13.95
N LEU A 33 -2.48 6.19 14.12
CA LEU A 33 -3.50 6.19 13.07
C LEU A 33 -3.88 7.62 12.64
N ASP A 34 -3.78 8.59 13.55
CA ASP A 34 -4.09 10.01 13.27
C ASP A 34 -3.12 10.64 12.27
N GLU A 35 -1.82 10.31 12.35
CA GLU A 35 -0.82 10.78 11.38
C GLU A 35 -1.09 10.25 9.97
N ARG A 36 -1.77 9.10 9.86
CA ARG A 36 -2.14 8.48 8.57
C ARG A 36 -3.52 8.83 8.06
N LYS A 37 -4.41 9.40 8.89
CA LYS A 37 -5.79 9.70 8.51
C LYS A 37 -5.89 10.54 7.24
N HIS A 38 -4.95 11.46 7.02
CA HIS A 38 -4.98 12.32 5.84
C HIS A 38 -4.66 11.52 4.57
N MET A 39 -3.58 10.75 4.57
CA MET A 39 -3.20 9.91 3.44
C MET A 39 -4.23 8.81 3.14
N VAL A 40 -4.68 8.10 4.18
CA VAL A 40 -5.71 7.04 4.06
C VAL A 40 -7.04 7.65 3.61
N GLY A 41 -7.38 8.83 4.14
CA GLY A 41 -8.56 9.60 3.73
C GLY A 41 -8.51 9.98 2.26
N ASP A 42 -7.39 10.49 1.77
CA ASP A 42 -7.20 10.84 0.36
C ASP A 42 -7.33 9.62 -0.56
N TRP A 43 -6.77 8.47 -0.17
CA TRP A 43 -6.94 7.23 -0.93
C TRP A 43 -8.40 6.77 -0.96
N HIS A 44 -9.08 6.86 0.17
CA HIS A 44 -10.50 6.52 0.27
C HIS A 44 -11.39 7.45 -0.56
N LEU A 45 -11.14 8.76 -0.54
CA LEU A 45 -11.85 9.74 -1.35
C LEU A 45 -11.64 9.52 -2.86
N ARG A 46 -10.50 8.93 -3.24
CA ARG A 46 -10.22 8.51 -4.62
C ARG A 46 -10.80 7.14 -4.99
N GLY A 47 -11.55 6.51 -4.09
CA GLY A 47 -12.18 5.21 -4.32
C GLY A 47 -11.19 4.03 -4.38
N LEU A 48 -10.02 4.17 -3.76
CA LEU A 48 -9.02 3.10 -3.71
C LEU A 48 -9.32 2.16 -2.55
N SER A 49 -9.12 0.85 -2.77
CA SER A 49 -9.09 -0.11 -1.67
C SER A 49 -7.73 -0.05 -0.98
N ILE A 50 -7.70 -0.32 0.33
CA ILE A 50 -6.47 -0.21 1.12
C ILE A 50 -6.20 -1.54 1.79
N ASP A 51 -5.08 -2.15 1.43
CA ASP A 51 -4.62 -3.43 1.99
C ASP A 51 -3.36 -3.20 2.81
N THR A 52 -3.20 -3.91 3.94
CA THR A 52 -1.96 -3.93 4.71
C THR A 52 -1.27 -5.27 4.51
N VAL A 53 0.00 -5.24 4.12
CA VAL A 53 0.79 -6.44 3.84
C VAL A 53 2.09 -6.44 4.62
N GLU A 54 2.51 -7.61 5.10
CA GLU A 54 3.85 -7.82 5.62
C GLU A 54 4.86 -7.89 4.47
N ARG A 55 6.03 -7.30 4.67
CA ARG A 55 7.12 -7.29 3.68
C ARG A 55 8.35 -7.97 4.22
N TYR A 56 8.98 -8.76 3.37
CA TYR A 56 10.22 -9.46 3.61
C TYR A 56 11.23 -9.13 2.50
N GLU A 57 12.50 -9.31 2.81
CA GLU A 57 13.59 -9.17 1.84
C GLU A 57 13.36 -10.14 0.66
N GLY A 58 13.43 -9.58 -0.56
CA GLY A 58 13.17 -10.30 -1.80
C GLY A 58 11.70 -10.39 -2.23
N ASP A 59 10.75 -9.84 -1.46
CA ASP A 59 9.36 -9.77 -1.91
C ASP A 59 9.22 -8.92 -3.17
N PRO A 60 8.47 -9.37 -4.19
CA PRO A 60 8.25 -8.60 -5.41
C PRO A 60 7.53 -7.28 -5.10
N LEU A 61 7.79 -6.26 -5.91
CA LEU A 61 7.03 -5.02 -5.81
C LEU A 61 5.56 -5.27 -6.20
N PRO A 62 4.59 -4.57 -5.57
CA PRO A 62 3.19 -4.68 -5.95
C PRO A 62 3.01 -4.33 -7.44
N PRO A 63 2.17 -5.07 -8.18
CA PRO A 63 1.96 -4.81 -9.60
C PRO A 63 1.35 -3.40 -9.77
N PRO A 64 1.87 -2.55 -10.66
CA PRO A 64 1.37 -1.20 -10.83
C PRO A 64 -0.03 -1.20 -11.46
N CYS A 65 -0.83 -0.19 -11.15
CA CYS A 65 -2.09 0.08 -11.83
C CYS A 65 -1.84 0.41 -13.31
N THR A 66 -2.49 -0.34 -14.20
CA THR A 66 -2.41 -0.18 -15.66
C THR A 66 -3.24 1.00 -16.17
N GLU A 67 -4.23 1.45 -15.39
CA GLU A 67 -5.16 2.55 -15.72
C GLU A 67 -4.84 3.82 -14.91
N ARG A 68 -3.55 4.06 -14.64
CA ARG A 68 -3.06 5.10 -13.72
C ARG A 68 -3.59 6.51 -14.02
N GLU A 69 -3.97 6.78 -15.27
CA GLU A 69 -4.51 8.06 -15.75
C GLU A 69 -5.98 8.29 -15.40
N ALA A 70 -6.77 7.24 -15.12
CA ALA A 70 -8.20 7.35 -14.83
C ALA A 70 -8.52 7.78 -13.39
N HIS A 71 -7.54 7.76 -12.48
CA HIS A 71 -7.74 7.98 -11.04
C HIS A 71 -7.00 9.22 -10.51
N ARG A 72 -6.55 10.12 -11.39
CA ARG A 72 -5.75 11.30 -11.05
C ARG A 72 -6.59 12.49 -10.61
#